data_AF-A0AAJ1SLV5-F1
#
_entry.id   AF-A0AAJ1SLV5-F1
#
_cell.length_a   1.000
_cell.length_b   1.000
_cell.length_c   1.000
_cell.angle_alpha   90.00
_cell.angle_beta   90.00
_cell.angle_gamma   90.00
#
_symmetry.space_group_name_H-M   'P 1'
#
loop_
_entity.id
_entity.type
_entity.pdbx_description
1 polymer ?
#
loop_
_entity_poly.entity_id
_entity_poly.type
_entity_poly.pdbx_seq_one_letter_code
_entity_poly.pdbx_strand_id
1 'polypeptide(L)'
;MTSLQYDTIRPVYFLRKWQYYEAARHELSEAELEQAKVFFNALKQLDEQERQILSDAYYYSKQPCTFREKTGHYHSLIPVKDEVLAKKYSVTIDRFRNMRRLAQMSLKKAMQNILNQMSLCFKFRINTRLYLVDFITGNTNEQQYVLGTKEEARIFDQTEDVQGLFFDLLFLGFEKIPVNKDNI
;
A
#
# COMPACT_ATOMS: atom_id res chain seq x y z
N MET A 1 -17.18 6.68 -5.20
CA MET A 1 -15.75 6.65 -5.56
C MET A 1 -14.91 6.90 -4.31
N THR A 2 -14.53 5.85 -3.59
CA THR A 2 -13.58 5.95 -2.49
C THR A 2 -12.19 5.85 -3.08
N SER A 3 -11.52 7.01 -3.25
CA SER A 3 -10.09 7.00 -3.50
C SER A 3 -9.43 6.22 -2.36
N LEU A 4 -8.61 5.22 -2.70
CA LEU A 4 -7.61 4.77 -1.75
C LEU A 4 -6.76 6.01 -1.48
N GLN A 5 -7.00 6.70 -0.37
CA GLN A 5 -6.15 7.80 0.07
C GLN A 5 -4.76 7.21 0.30
N TYR A 6 -3.89 7.42 -0.69
CA TYR A 6 -2.51 6.96 -0.73
C TYR A 6 -1.65 7.54 0.42
N ASP A 7 -2.17 8.50 1.19
CA ASP A 7 -1.42 9.29 2.16
C ASP A 7 -1.09 8.60 3.49
N THR A 8 -1.53 7.36 3.76
CA THR A 8 -0.78 6.44 4.65
C THR A 8 -1.42 5.05 4.65
N ILE A 9 -0.82 4.08 3.96
CA ILE A 9 -1.17 2.67 4.18
C ILE A 9 -0.95 2.35 5.67
N ARG A 10 -2.01 1.85 6.32
CA ARG A 10 -1.98 1.40 7.72
C ARG A 10 -2.09 -0.13 7.76
N PRO A 11 -0.98 -0.88 7.80
CA PRO A 11 -1.00 -2.35 7.73
C PRO A 11 -1.94 -3.00 8.76
N VAL A 12 -1.98 -2.46 9.98
CA VAL A 12 -2.84 -2.95 11.07
C VAL A 12 -4.32 -2.96 10.68
N TYR A 13 -4.79 -1.99 9.87
CA TYR A 13 -6.17 -1.96 9.41
C TYR A 13 -6.52 -3.21 8.59
N PHE A 14 -5.67 -3.56 7.62
CA PHE A 14 -5.87 -4.71 6.74
C PHE A 14 -5.67 -6.03 7.49
N LEU A 15 -4.63 -6.09 8.34
CA LEU A 15 -4.34 -7.26 9.16
C LEU A 15 -5.50 -7.65 10.08
N ARG A 16 -6.15 -6.66 10.71
CA ARG A 16 -7.33 -6.92 11.57
C ARG A 16 -8.54 -7.43 10.80
N LYS A 17 -8.59 -7.21 9.49
CA LYS A 17 -9.66 -7.63 8.57
C LYS A 17 -9.32 -8.90 7.80
N TRP A 18 -8.18 -9.53 8.05
CA TRP A 18 -7.70 -10.64 7.24
C TRP A 18 -8.75 -11.76 7.12
N GLN A 19 -9.24 -12.29 8.24
CA GLN A 19 -10.30 -13.31 8.20
C GLN A 19 -11.59 -12.84 7.52
N TYR A 20 -11.96 -11.56 7.69
CA TYR A 20 -13.14 -10.99 7.04
C TYR A 20 -13.01 -11.02 5.52
N TYR A 21 -11.86 -10.64 4.97
CA TYR A 21 -11.64 -10.68 3.53
C TYR A 21 -11.73 -12.10 2.94
N GLU A 22 -11.37 -13.14 3.71
CA GLU A 22 -11.50 -14.55 3.29
C GLU A 22 -12.94 -15.08 3.42
N ALA A 23 -13.59 -14.77 4.55
CA ALA A 23 -14.94 -15.25 4.86
C ALA A 23 -16.00 -14.59 3.97
N ALA A 24 -15.97 -13.26 3.88
CA ALA A 24 -16.93 -12.46 3.13
C ALA A 24 -16.56 -12.30 1.64
N ARG A 25 -15.66 -13.12 1.08
CA ARG A 25 -15.03 -12.91 -0.24
C ARG A 25 -16.00 -12.66 -1.40
N HIS A 26 -17.20 -13.23 -1.34
CA HIS A 26 -18.25 -13.10 -2.37
C HIS A 26 -19.19 -11.92 -2.13
N GLU A 27 -19.06 -11.25 -0.98
CA GLU A 27 -19.94 -10.19 -0.49
C GLU A 27 -19.20 -8.86 -0.27
N LEU A 28 -17.88 -8.87 -0.51
CA LEU A 28 -17.05 -7.68 -0.48
C LEU A 28 -17.55 -6.67 -1.52
N SER A 29 -17.65 -5.41 -1.11
CA SER A 29 -17.81 -4.31 -2.08
C SER A 29 -16.59 -4.21 -3.00
N GLU A 30 -16.74 -3.56 -4.14
CA GLU A 30 -15.64 -3.32 -5.09
C GLU A 30 -14.40 -2.69 -4.44
N ALA A 31 -14.60 -1.69 -3.58
CA ALA A 31 -13.50 -1.06 -2.84
C ALA A 31 -12.83 -2.02 -1.84
N GLU A 32 -13.59 -2.92 -1.21
CA GLU A 32 -13.05 -3.94 -0.31
C GLU A 32 -12.31 -5.04 -1.08
N LEU A 33 -12.79 -5.39 -2.28
CA LEU A 33 -12.10 -6.33 -3.18
C LEU A 33 -10.74 -5.77 -3.60
N GLU A 34 -10.66 -4.51 -4.01
CA GLU A 34 -9.37 -3.88 -4.37
C GLU A 34 -8.42 -3.83 -3.17
N GLN A 35 -8.92 -3.46 -1.98
CA GLN A 35 -8.14 -3.51 -0.75
C GLN A 35 -7.62 -4.92 -0.44
N ALA A 36 -8.47 -5.94 -0.57
CA ALA A 36 -8.12 -7.33 -0.34
C ALA A 36 -7.06 -7.81 -1.35
N LYS A 37 -7.20 -7.48 -2.64
CA LYS A 37 -6.22 -7.81 -3.68
C LYS A 37 -4.84 -7.25 -3.35
N VAL A 38 -4.75 -5.96 -3.03
CA VAL A 38 -3.49 -5.30 -2.64
C VAL A 38 -2.89 -5.98 -1.42
N PHE A 39 -3.71 -6.24 -0.39
CA PHE A 39 -3.26 -6.87 0.85
C PHE A 39 -2.74 -8.31 0.64
N PHE A 40 -3.48 -9.17 -0.05
CA PHE A 40 -3.07 -10.56 -0.28
C PHE A 40 -1.88 -10.69 -1.22
N ASN A 41 -1.79 -9.85 -2.25
CA ASN A 41 -0.60 -9.80 -3.09
C ASN A 41 0.62 -9.32 -2.29
N ALA A 42 0.44 -8.36 -1.37
CA ALA A 42 1.53 -7.90 -0.52
C ALA A 42 1.98 -9.01 0.43
N LEU A 43 1.05 -9.69 1.09
CA LEU A 43 1.32 -10.84 1.97
C LEU A 43 2.17 -11.93 1.29
N LYS A 44 1.95 -12.17 -0.02
CA LYS A 44 2.74 -13.15 -0.78
C LYS A 44 4.21 -12.75 -0.95
N GLN A 45 4.51 -11.45 -0.96
CA GLN A 45 5.86 -10.90 -1.14
C GLN A 45 6.70 -10.86 0.15
N LEU A 46 6.08 -11.06 1.32
CA LEU A 46 6.81 -11.12 2.59
C LEU A 46 7.61 -12.42 2.68
N ASP A 47 8.71 -12.39 3.42
CA ASP A 47 9.37 -13.64 3.79
C ASP A 47 8.48 -14.51 4.71
N GLU A 48 8.86 -15.77 4.87
CA GLU A 48 8.08 -16.74 5.66
C GLU A 48 7.97 -16.32 7.13
N GLN A 49 9.05 -15.80 7.71
CA GLN A 49 9.11 -15.44 9.14
C GLN A 49 8.21 -14.24 9.44
N GLU A 50 8.26 -13.20 8.63
CA GLU A 50 7.41 -12.01 8.73
C GLU A 50 5.94 -12.38 8.60
N ARG A 51 5.60 -13.22 7.61
CA ARG A 51 4.24 -13.71 7.40
C ARG A 51 3.74 -14.55 8.57
N GLN A 52 4.61 -15.38 9.16
CA GLN A 52 4.28 -16.16 10.35
C GLN A 52 4.00 -15.25 11.56
N ILE A 53 4.83 -14.23 11.80
CA ILE A 53 4.62 -13.27 12.89
C ILE A 53 3.27 -12.54 12.74
N LEU A 54 2.94 -12.12 11.52
CA LEU A 54 1.69 -11.40 11.26
C LEU A 54 0.46 -12.32 11.35
N SER A 55 0.53 -13.54 10.83
CA SER A 55 -0.57 -14.51 10.94
C SER A 55 -0.82 -14.92 12.39
N ASP A 56 0.22 -15.16 13.18
CA ASP A 56 0.11 -15.45 14.62
C ASP A 56 -0.52 -14.30 15.41
N ALA A 57 -0.16 -13.07 15.08
CA ALA A 57 -0.69 -11.90 15.77
C ALA A 57 -2.14 -11.56 15.37
N TYR A 58 -2.50 -11.71 14.09
CA TYR A 58 -3.74 -11.17 13.56
C TYR A 58 -4.68 -12.23 13.00
N TYR A 59 -4.16 -13.19 12.22
CA TYR A 59 -4.99 -14.20 11.57
C TYR A 59 -5.49 -15.24 12.55
N TYR A 60 -4.65 -15.76 13.44
CA TYR A 60 -5.06 -16.80 14.40
C TYR A 60 -5.76 -16.26 15.64
N SER A 61 -6.02 -14.95 15.70
CA SER A 61 -6.86 -14.41 16.76
C SER A 61 -8.29 -14.93 16.66
N LYS A 62 -8.88 -15.24 17.82
CA LYS A 62 -10.29 -15.66 17.95
C LYS A 62 -11.15 -14.58 18.61
N GLN A 63 -10.60 -13.38 18.82
CA GLN A 63 -11.30 -12.30 19.52
C GLN A 63 -11.97 -11.36 18.51
N PRO A 64 -13.30 -11.50 18.27
CA PRO A 64 -14.01 -10.57 17.41
C PRO A 64 -14.04 -9.17 18.01
N CYS A 65 -14.04 -8.16 17.14
CA CYS A 65 -14.12 -6.75 17.53
C CYS A 65 -15.37 -6.07 16.97
N THR A 66 -15.58 -6.13 15.66
CA THR A 66 -16.67 -5.42 14.99
C THR A 66 -17.44 -6.39 14.13
N PHE A 67 -18.75 -6.51 14.33
CA PHE A 67 -19.63 -7.34 13.51
C PHE A 67 -20.25 -6.52 12.38
N ARG A 68 -20.40 -7.12 11.20
CA ARG A 68 -21.09 -6.50 10.05
C ARG A 68 -22.31 -7.33 9.70
N GLU A 69 -23.48 -6.80 10.04
CA GLU A 69 -24.76 -7.50 9.84
C GLU A 69 -25.02 -7.85 8.37
N LYS A 70 -24.70 -6.92 7.45
CA LYS A 70 -24.90 -7.11 6.00
C LYS A 70 -24.26 -8.38 5.45
N THR A 71 -23.10 -8.77 6.00
CA THR A 71 -22.32 -9.91 5.53
C THR A 71 -22.35 -11.08 6.54
N GLY A 72 -23.05 -10.94 7.68
CA GLY A 72 -23.04 -11.96 8.73
C GLY A 72 -21.67 -12.31 9.32
N HIS A 73 -20.66 -11.45 9.14
CA HIS A 73 -19.26 -11.74 9.47
C HIS A 73 -18.66 -10.67 10.39
N TYR A 74 -17.69 -11.07 11.21
CA TYR A 74 -16.88 -10.12 11.96
C TYR A 74 -15.92 -9.40 11.02
N HIS A 75 -16.15 -8.09 10.86
CA HIS A 75 -15.34 -7.19 10.03
C HIS A 75 -13.91 -7.05 10.53
N SER A 76 -13.69 -7.12 11.84
CA SER A 76 -12.34 -7.01 12.40
C SER A 76 -12.16 -7.83 13.68
N LEU A 77 -10.90 -8.21 13.93
CA LEU A 77 -10.47 -8.94 15.12
C LEU A 77 -9.55 -8.08 15.99
N ILE A 78 -9.47 -8.42 17.27
CA ILE A 78 -8.47 -7.91 18.21
C ILE A 78 -7.23 -8.79 18.08
N PRO A 79 -6.01 -8.24 17.88
CA PRO A 79 -4.81 -9.06 17.75
C PRO A 79 -4.50 -9.84 19.05
N VAL A 80 -3.83 -10.98 18.90
CA VAL A 80 -3.31 -11.75 20.04
C VAL A 80 -2.32 -10.88 20.82
N LYS A 81 -2.42 -10.94 22.15
CA LYS A 81 -1.59 -10.18 23.08
C LYS A 81 -0.10 -10.49 22.90
N ASP A 82 0.73 -9.45 22.99
CA ASP A 82 2.18 -9.56 22.79
C ASP A 82 2.82 -10.50 23.81
N GLU A 83 2.30 -10.55 25.03
CA GLU A 83 2.81 -11.43 26.09
C GLU A 83 2.67 -12.91 25.73
N VAL A 84 1.56 -13.27 25.07
CA VAL A 84 1.28 -14.64 24.63
C VAL A 84 2.24 -15.05 23.52
N LEU A 85 2.47 -14.16 22.56
CA LEU A 85 3.35 -14.43 21.43
C LEU A 85 4.83 -14.37 21.82
N ALA A 86 5.24 -13.45 22.68
CA ALA A 86 6.60 -13.41 23.22
C ALA A 86 6.96 -14.75 23.89
N LYS A 87 6.03 -15.33 24.66
CA LYS A 87 6.18 -16.69 25.22
C LYS A 87 6.26 -17.76 24.12
N LYS A 88 5.40 -17.72 23.09
CA LYS A 88 5.41 -18.66 21.95
C LYS A 88 6.76 -18.67 21.22
N TYR A 89 7.35 -17.50 21.03
CA TYR A 89 8.62 -17.33 20.31
C TYR A 89 9.85 -17.43 21.22
N SER A 90 9.67 -17.64 22.53
CA SER A 90 10.76 -17.68 23.52
C SER A 90 11.64 -16.41 23.50
N VAL A 91 11.02 -15.25 23.35
CA VAL A 91 11.69 -13.93 23.35
C VAL A 91 11.07 -12.99 24.38
N THR A 92 11.73 -11.86 24.65
CA THR A 92 11.14 -10.81 25.47
C THR A 92 9.97 -10.13 24.74
N ILE A 93 9.06 -9.51 25.50
CA ILE A 93 7.91 -8.77 24.95
C ILE A 93 8.38 -7.68 24.00
N ASP A 94 9.42 -6.92 24.37
CA ASP A 94 9.95 -5.84 23.53
C ASP A 94 10.60 -6.36 22.25
N ARG A 95 11.26 -7.52 22.32
CA ARG A 95 11.81 -8.17 21.13
C ARG A 95 10.70 -8.59 20.17
N PHE A 96 9.64 -9.21 20.69
CA PHE A 96 8.49 -9.60 19.87
C PHE A 96 7.79 -8.37 19.27
N ARG A 97 7.58 -7.30 20.05
CA ARG A 97 7.03 -6.03 19.56
C ARG A 97 7.84 -5.47 18.39
N ASN A 98 9.17 -5.48 18.49
CA ASN A 98 10.03 -5.01 17.42
C ASN A 98 9.95 -5.92 16.18
N MET A 99 9.96 -7.25 16.35
CA MET A 99 9.78 -8.20 15.24
C MET A 99 8.47 -7.96 14.50
N ARG A 100 7.36 -7.81 15.23
CA ARG A 100 6.05 -7.50 14.65
C ARG A 100 6.05 -6.15 13.93
N ARG A 101 6.67 -5.12 14.52
CA ARG A 101 6.79 -3.79 13.92
C ARG A 101 7.53 -3.85 12.58
N LEU A 102 8.64 -4.59 12.52
CA LEU A 102 9.41 -4.78 11.28
C LEU A 102 8.58 -5.50 10.21
N ALA A 103 7.92 -6.60 10.57
CA ALA A 103 7.04 -7.31 9.64
C ALA A 103 5.88 -6.42 9.11
N GLN A 104 5.30 -5.57 9.96
CA GLN A 104 4.30 -4.58 9.54
C GLN A 104 4.88 -3.54 8.58
N MET A 105 6.12 -3.09 8.79
CA MET A 105 6.79 -2.16 7.88
C MET A 105 7.06 -2.82 6.51
N SER A 106 7.51 -4.07 6.49
CA SER A 106 7.70 -4.84 5.26
C SER A 106 6.39 -5.00 4.49
N LEU A 107 5.29 -5.35 5.19
CA LEU A 107 3.96 -5.37 4.58
C LEU A 107 3.54 -4.02 4.01
N LYS A 108 3.76 -2.93 4.76
CA LYS A 108 3.45 -1.57 4.26
C LYS A 108 4.17 -1.30 2.95
N LYS A 109 5.48 -1.60 2.89
CA LYS A 109 6.31 -1.39 1.71
C LYS A 109 5.84 -2.23 0.52
N ALA A 110 5.53 -3.51 0.75
CA ALA A 110 4.99 -4.40 -0.29
C ALA A 110 3.64 -3.89 -0.84
N MET A 111 2.73 -3.45 0.04
CA MET A 111 1.46 -2.86 -0.39
C MET A 111 1.65 -1.57 -1.20
N GLN A 112 2.58 -0.70 -0.81
CA GLN A 112 2.93 0.49 -1.57
C GLN A 112 3.49 0.13 -2.95
N ASN A 113 4.37 -0.87 -3.03
CA ASN A 113 4.92 -1.32 -4.30
C ASN A 113 3.84 -1.85 -5.24
N ILE A 114 2.91 -2.68 -4.73
CA ILE A 114 1.80 -3.21 -5.53
C ILE A 114 0.90 -2.09 -6.03
N LEU A 115 0.57 -1.13 -5.17
CA LEU A 115 -0.21 0.03 -5.58
C LEU A 115 0.49 0.84 -6.67
N ASN A 116 1.79 1.06 -6.54
CA ASN A 116 2.59 1.74 -7.57
C ASN A 116 2.62 0.94 -8.89
N GLN A 117 2.63 -0.38 -8.83
CA GLN A 117 2.57 -1.26 -10.01
C GLN A 117 1.18 -1.32 -10.64
N MET A 118 0.11 -1.26 -9.84
CA MET A 118 -1.28 -1.26 -10.30
C MET A 118 -1.72 0.09 -10.85
N SER A 119 -1.00 1.15 -10.49
CA SER A 119 -1.25 2.50 -11.01
C SER A 119 -0.74 2.58 -12.44
N LEU A 120 -1.61 2.25 -13.39
CA LEU A 120 -1.33 2.41 -14.82
C LEU A 120 -0.98 3.86 -15.14
N CYS A 121 -1.61 4.81 -14.46
CA CYS A 121 -1.42 6.24 -14.65
C CYS A 121 -0.95 6.94 -13.38
N PHE A 122 0.00 7.87 -13.48
CA PHE A 122 0.55 8.64 -12.36
C PHE A 122 0.99 10.04 -12.79
N LYS A 123 1.09 10.96 -11.84
CA LYS A 123 1.69 12.30 -11.97
C LYS A 123 3.02 12.29 -11.25
N PHE A 124 4.04 12.97 -11.77
CA PHE A 124 5.27 13.22 -11.01
C PHE A 124 5.11 14.46 -10.15
N ARG A 125 5.56 14.40 -8.90
CA ARG A 125 5.53 15.52 -7.94
C ARG A 125 6.89 15.68 -7.28
N ILE A 126 7.38 16.91 -7.17
CA ILE A 126 8.54 17.24 -6.35
C ILE A 126 8.09 18.14 -5.19
N ASN A 127 8.53 17.81 -3.97
CA ASN A 127 7.98 18.37 -2.73
C ASN A 127 6.46 18.17 -2.60
N THR A 128 5.76 19.03 -1.84
CA THR A 128 4.33 18.86 -1.54
C THR A 128 3.38 19.53 -2.53
N ARG A 129 3.88 20.41 -3.43
CA ARG A 129 3.02 21.30 -4.25
C ARG A 129 3.35 21.37 -5.74
N LEU A 130 4.55 20.98 -6.17
CA LEU A 130 4.97 21.13 -7.56
C LEU A 130 4.84 19.81 -8.31
N TYR A 131 4.14 19.83 -9.43
CA TYR A 131 3.92 18.66 -10.27
C TYR A 131 4.53 18.86 -11.64
N LEU A 132 5.00 17.78 -12.25
CA LEU A 132 5.50 17.80 -13.62
C LEU A 132 4.34 18.00 -14.60
N VAL A 133 4.39 19.11 -15.33
CA VAL A 133 3.42 19.46 -16.37
C VAL A 133 3.94 19.05 -17.73
N ASP A 134 5.21 19.33 -18.01
CA ASP A 134 5.84 18.94 -19.27
C ASP A 134 7.36 18.85 -19.12
N PHE A 135 8.05 18.33 -20.12
CA PHE A 135 9.49 18.45 -20.25
C PHE A 135 9.87 18.73 -21.70
N ILE A 136 10.70 19.74 -21.89
CA ILE A 136 11.16 20.17 -23.20
C ILE A 136 12.49 19.46 -23.46
N THR A 137 12.49 18.59 -24.46
CA THR A 137 13.72 18.05 -25.07
C THR A 137 14.12 18.98 -26.20
N GLY A 138 15.04 19.91 -25.92
CA GLY A 138 15.65 20.74 -26.96
C GLY A 138 16.62 19.93 -27.83
N ASN A 139 17.00 20.47 -28.99
CA ASN A 139 18.10 19.95 -29.81
C ASN A 139 19.48 20.06 -29.12
N THR A 140 19.54 20.72 -27.96
CA THR A 140 20.69 20.78 -27.06
C THR A 140 20.45 19.80 -25.91
N ASN A 141 21.49 19.12 -25.42
CA ASN A 141 21.44 18.09 -24.36
C ASN A 141 20.92 18.57 -22.98
N GLU A 142 20.22 19.70 -22.91
CA GLU A 142 19.64 20.26 -21.70
C GLU A 142 18.14 19.96 -21.68
N GLN A 143 17.76 18.97 -20.87
CA GLN A 143 16.36 18.71 -20.55
C GLN A 143 15.84 19.80 -19.60
N GLN A 144 14.75 20.46 -19.99
CA GLN A 144 14.06 21.42 -19.12
C GLN A 144 12.75 20.84 -18.62
N TYR A 145 12.51 20.93 -17.31
CA TYR A 145 11.29 20.44 -16.67
C TYR A 145 10.34 21.59 -16.38
N VAL A 146 9.09 21.49 -16.85
CA VAL A 146 8.04 22.46 -16.58
C VAL A 146 7.23 21.97 -15.38
N LEU A 147 7.25 22.75 -14.31
CA LEU A 147 6.52 22.46 -13.07
C LEU A 147 5.30 23.37 -12.93
N GLY A 148 4.21 22.81 -12.44
CA GLY A 148 2.97 23.54 -12.19
C GLY A 148 2.16 22.92 -11.06
N THR A 149 0.87 23.24 -11.06
CA THR A 149 -0.08 22.80 -10.03
C THR A 149 -0.54 21.36 -10.26
N LYS A 150 -1.27 20.81 -9.28
CA LYS A 150 -1.81 19.44 -9.37
C LYS A 150 -2.79 19.30 -10.54
N GLU A 151 -3.53 20.36 -10.83
CA GLU A 151 -4.56 20.44 -11.86
C GLU A 151 -3.94 20.44 -13.26
N GLU A 152 -2.82 21.13 -13.43
CA GLU A 152 -2.06 21.23 -14.69
C GLU A 152 -1.17 20.01 -14.95
N ALA A 153 -0.89 19.22 -13.92
CA ALA A 153 0.05 18.10 -13.98
C ALA A 153 -0.29 17.08 -15.05
N ARG A 154 0.72 16.71 -15.86
CA ARG A 154 0.59 15.67 -16.87
C ARG A 154 0.45 14.29 -16.21
N ILE A 155 -0.46 13.52 -16.77
CA ILE A 155 -0.67 12.12 -16.41
C ILE A 155 0.21 11.29 -17.33
N PHE A 156 1.01 10.42 -16.73
CA PHE A 156 1.91 9.48 -17.39
C PHE A 156 1.39 8.07 -17.20
N ASP A 157 1.46 7.25 -18.23
CA ASP A 157 1.31 5.81 -18.14
C ASP A 157 2.67 5.12 -17.92
N GLN A 158 2.70 4.02 -17.17
CA GLN A 158 3.93 3.24 -16.95
C GLN A 158 4.55 2.73 -18.26
N THR A 159 3.76 2.59 -19.32
CA THR A 159 4.21 2.21 -20.67
C THR A 159 4.89 3.36 -21.43
N GLU A 160 4.77 4.61 -20.97
CA GLU A 160 5.41 5.79 -21.57
C GLU A 160 6.89 5.97 -21.14
N ASP A 161 7.49 5.02 -20.40
CA ASP A 161 8.88 5.12 -19.96
C ASP A 161 9.85 4.92 -21.13
N VAL A 162 10.23 6.02 -21.79
CA VAL A 162 11.19 6.01 -22.88
C VAL A 162 12.60 6.18 -22.32
N GLN A 163 13.47 5.20 -22.60
CA GLN A 163 14.91 5.26 -22.31
C GLN A 163 15.30 5.52 -20.84
N GLY A 164 14.41 5.22 -19.88
CA GLY A 164 14.69 5.39 -18.44
C GLY A 164 14.45 6.80 -17.91
N LEU A 165 13.76 7.67 -18.66
CA LEU A 165 13.38 9.01 -18.22
C LEU A 165 12.72 9.02 -16.84
N PHE A 166 11.87 8.04 -16.53
CA PHE A 166 11.21 7.98 -15.24
C PHE A 166 12.17 7.70 -14.10
N PHE A 167 13.25 6.95 -14.36
CA PHE A 167 14.31 6.72 -13.39
C PHE A 167 15.06 8.03 -13.11
N ASP A 168 15.42 8.79 -14.15
CA ASP A 168 16.09 10.09 -14.01
C ASP A 168 15.27 11.08 -13.19
N LEU A 169 13.96 11.14 -13.42
CA LEU A 169 13.04 11.95 -12.61
C LEU A 169 13.02 11.53 -11.14
N LEU A 170 13.05 10.23 -10.85
CA LEU A 170 13.15 9.75 -9.46
C LEU A 170 14.50 10.17 -8.81
N PHE A 171 15.61 10.14 -9.55
CA PHE A 171 16.92 10.62 -9.07
C PHE A 171 16.93 12.13 -8.77
N LEU A 172 16.18 12.91 -9.55
CA LEU A 172 15.98 14.34 -9.31
C LEU A 172 15.05 14.64 -8.12
N GLY A 173 14.52 13.60 -7.45
CA GLY A 173 13.70 13.73 -6.24
C GLY A 173 12.21 13.83 -6.50
N PHE A 174 11.73 13.49 -7.70
CA PHE A 174 10.30 13.37 -7.96
C PHE A 174 9.73 12.10 -7.33
N GLU A 175 8.49 12.17 -6.91
CA GLU A 175 7.67 11.08 -6.42
C GLU A 175 6.56 10.78 -7.44
N LYS A 176 6.24 9.50 -7.65
CA LYS A 176 5.08 9.09 -8.45
C LYS A 176 3.82 9.19 -7.59
N ILE A 177 2.89 10.04 -8.01
CA ILE A 177 1.57 10.21 -7.41
C ILE A 177 0.54 9.53 -8.30
N PRO A 178 -0.03 8.39 -7.89
CA PRO A 178 -0.96 7.64 -8.72
C PRO A 178 -2.24 8.42 -9.02
N VAL A 179 -2.77 8.23 -10.23
CA VAL A 179 -4.01 8.87 -10.71
C VAL A 179 -5.05 7.80 -10.99
N ASN A 180 -6.22 7.93 -10.36
CA ASN A 180 -7.37 7.07 -10.70
C ASN A 180 -7.93 7.50 -12.07
N LYS A 181 -8.10 6.52 -12.98
CA LYS A 181 -8.63 6.71 -14.34
C LYS A 181 -10.03 7.33 -14.40
N ASP A 182 -10.77 7.34 -13.30
CA ASP A 182 -12.15 7.88 -13.25
C ASP A 182 -12.24 9.43 -13.25
N ASN A 183 -11.11 10.14 -13.37
CA ASN A 183 -11.04 11.61 -13.40
C ASN A 183 -10.35 12.15 -14.67
N ILE A 184 -10.38 11.39 -15.78
CA ILE A 184 -9.98 11.86 -17.11
C ILE A 184 -11.24 12.06 -17.96
#